data_AF-A0A8B8DAL5-F1
#
_entry.id   AF-A0A8B8DAL5-F1
#
_cell.length_a   1.000
_cell.length_b   1.000
_cell.length_c   1.000
_cell.angle_alpha   90.00
_cell.angle_beta   90.00
_cell.angle_gamma   90.00
#
_symmetry.space_group_name_H-M   'P 1'
#
loop_
_entity.id
_entity.type
_entity.pdbx_description
1 polymer ?
#
loop_
_entity_poly.entity_id
_entity_poly.type
_entity_poly.pdbx_seq_one_letter_code
_entity_poly.pdbx_strand_id
1 'polypeptide(L)'
;MGDSNYSKAYIQALIDELKTSKIYTDLQCAAQVDLAKPTLRLSELKKGVLNGLVNSGWDRKLRNAIYRFLQTNPKLQAPTPPPEHLKEPLVYLRKAQQSWEKRILKSLNSMCTELNIPLARKRPEKDQKEWAQKWTELGIDGPDLSQIRPVYAPKDFLEVIIGLQNPNYHGSDTPGFYHLWGIVQVPLKVKDIDELRLQYSDMSINQCQSGIDDAQDIPSELFEQERVKLGKKVISANHGPLAQEFSKKGCPTSMRATLWCQILAIEVDEIDILYYEQLKTNVLQHELLVDSLLYKDVKLTATNDDQYFVFEDFLYQVLLPFSRDTHVLKHFDYNSASPPKSYIRGRLGMEEFAVNYPPNGVIPFHGFAMYGMYR
;
A
#
# COMPACT_ATOMS: atom_id res chain seq x y z
N MET A 1 34.69 -4.49 -12.02
CA MET A 1 33.30 -4.52 -12.54
C MET A 1 32.66 -5.74 -11.91
N GLY A 2 31.91 -5.55 -10.82
CA GLY A 2 31.30 -6.68 -10.10
C GLY A 2 30.17 -7.26 -10.93
N ASP A 3 30.14 -8.58 -11.07
CA ASP A 3 29.05 -9.28 -11.74
C ASP A 3 27.72 -8.85 -11.11
N SER A 4 26.82 -8.35 -11.97
CA SER A 4 25.47 -7.99 -11.57
C SER A 4 24.77 -9.26 -11.07
N ASN A 5 24.34 -9.27 -9.80
CA ASN A 5 23.47 -10.32 -9.22
C ASN A 5 22.08 -10.41 -9.91
N TYR A 6 21.81 -9.59 -10.92
CA TYR A 6 20.56 -9.57 -11.68
C TYR A 6 20.74 -10.18 -13.07
N SER A 7 19.77 -11.00 -13.50
CA SER A 7 19.74 -11.59 -14.83
C SER A 7 19.62 -10.52 -15.92
N LYS A 8 20.11 -10.80 -17.13
CA LYS A 8 19.94 -9.90 -18.28
C LYS A 8 18.48 -9.56 -18.57
N ALA A 9 17.59 -10.54 -18.40
CA ALA A 9 16.15 -10.34 -18.58
C ALA A 9 15.56 -9.37 -17.54
N TYR A 10 16.00 -9.45 -16.28
CA TYR A 10 15.58 -8.51 -15.24
C TYR A 10 16.02 -7.08 -15.53
N ILE A 11 17.27 -6.91 -15.98
CA ILE A 11 17.80 -5.60 -16.38
C ILE A 11 17.03 -5.05 -17.58
N GLN A 12 16.68 -5.91 -18.55
CA GLN A 12 15.90 -5.49 -19.72
C GLN A 12 14.50 -5.03 -19.31
N ALA A 13 13.81 -5.77 -18.44
CA ALA A 13 12.50 -5.38 -17.91
C ALA A 13 12.54 -4.03 -17.17
N LEU A 14 13.57 -3.81 -16.33
CA LEU A 14 13.81 -2.52 -15.70
C LEU A 14 13.96 -1.39 -16.73
N ILE A 15 14.76 -1.61 -17.79
CA ILE A 15 14.99 -0.60 -18.83
C ILE A 15 13.69 -0.30 -19.60
N ASP A 16 12.90 -1.33 -19.91
CA ASP A 16 11.67 -1.16 -20.66
C ASP A 16 10.60 -0.45 -19.83
N GLU A 17 10.46 -0.78 -18.54
CA GLU A 17 9.62 -0.04 -17.59
C GLU A 17 10.03 1.45 -17.56
N LEU A 18 11.32 1.73 -17.34
CA LEU A 18 11.83 3.10 -17.29
C LEU A 18 11.51 3.86 -18.58
N LYS A 19 11.69 3.25 -19.76
CA LYS A 19 11.39 3.87 -21.06
C LYS A 19 9.92 4.22 -21.25
N THR A 20 9.01 3.45 -20.66
CA THR A 20 7.57 3.73 -20.71
C THR A 20 7.13 4.78 -19.68
N SER A 21 7.98 5.08 -18.69
CA SER A 21 7.66 5.99 -17.61
C SER A 21 7.99 7.45 -17.94
N LYS A 22 7.33 8.37 -17.22
CA LYS A 22 7.54 9.82 -17.30
C LYS A 22 9.00 10.24 -17.10
N ILE A 23 9.78 9.50 -16.30
CA ILE A 23 11.19 9.84 -16.06
C ILE A 23 12.02 9.81 -17.35
N TYR A 24 11.64 8.96 -18.32
CA TYR A 24 12.35 8.86 -19.58
C TYR A 24 12.08 10.05 -20.48
N THR A 25 10.82 10.49 -20.58
CA THR A 25 10.45 11.70 -21.31
C THR A 25 11.08 12.94 -20.68
N ASP A 26 11.04 13.05 -19.36
CA ASP A 26 11.61 14.19 -18.65
C ASP A 26 13.15 14.22 -18.78
N LEU A 27 13.81 13.05 -18.76
CA LEU A 27 15.25 12.92 -18.99
C LEU A 27 15.62 13.35 -20.42
N GLN A 28 14.81 12.99 -21.43
CA GLN A 28 15.01 13.43 -22.81
C GLN A 28 14.90 14.95 -22.92
N CYS A 29 13.87 15.56 -22.33
CA CYS A 29 13.70 17.01 -22.29
C CYS A 29 14.90 17.69 -21.62
N ALA A 30 15.37 17.17 -20.47
CA ALA A 30 16.54 17.72 -19.79
C ALA A 30 17.83 17.59 -20.62
N ALA A 31 18.01 16.47 -21.33
CA ALA A 31 19.14 16.27 -22.21
C ALA A 31 19.12 17.26 -23.39
N GLN A 32 17.95 17.59 -23.93
CA GLN A 32 17.79 18.61 -24.98
C GLN A 32 18.12 20.01 -24.46
N VAL A 33 17.71 20.35 -23.24
CA VAL A 33 18.08 21.61 -22.59
C VAL A 33 19.60 21.72 -22.40
N ASP A 34 20.26 20.64 -21.97
CA ASP A 34 21.72 20.61 -21.84
C ASP A 34 22.44 20.70 -23.19
N LEU A 35 21.87 20.09 -24.23
CA LEU A 35 22.38 20.15 -25.60
C LEU A 35 22.33 21.58 -26.17
N ALA A 36 21.31 22.35 -25.80
CA ALA A 36 21.11 23.73 -26.25
C ALA A 36 22.07 24.75 -25.59
N LYS A 37 22.92 24.32 -24.65
CA LYS A 37 23.84 25.23 -23.95
C LYS A 37 24.94 25.73 -24.90
N PRO A 38 25.12 27.06 -25.06
CA PRO A 38 26.10 27.64 -26.00
C PRO A 38 27.56 27.26 -25.72
N THR A 39 27.86 26.84 -24.49
CA THR A 39 29.20 26.46 -24.04
C THR A 39 29.60 25.03 -24.42
N LEU A 40 28.67 24.22 -24.93
CA LEU A 40 28.91 22.82 -25.23
C LEU A 40 29.54 22.66 -26.62
N ARG A 41 30.78 22.13 -26.65
CA ARG A 41 31.46 21.80 -27.91
C ARG A 41 30.94 20.49 -28.48
N LEU A 42 30.78 20.45 -29.80
CA LEU A 42 30.31 19.28 -30.55
C LEU A 42 31.20 18.04 -30.35
N SER A 43 32.51 18.24 -30.18
CA SER A 43 33.50 17.19 -29.87
C SER A 43 33.33 16.56 -28.49
N GLU A 44 32.65 17.23 -27.56
CA GLU A 44 32.47 16.79 -26.17
C GLU A 44 31.01 16.49 -25.82
N LEU A 45 30.13 16.51 -26.81
CA LEU A 45 28.67 16.50 -26.67
C LEU A 45 28.17 15.41 -25.71
N LYS A 46 28.57 14.16 -25.91
CA LYS A 46 28.17 13.04 -25.04
C LYS A 46 28.58 13.24 -23.59
N LYS A 47 29.84 13.64 -23.35
CA LYS A 47 30.38 13.83 -22.00
C LYS A 47 29.80 15.07 -21.33
N GLY A 48 29.63 16.15 -22.08
CA GLY A 48 29.09 17.40 -21.58
C GLY A 48 27.62 17.31 -21.21
N VAL A 49 26.78 16.65 -22.04
CA VAL A 49 25.37 16.38 -21.69
C VAL A 49 25.29 15.46 -20.47
N LEU A 50 26.07 14.37 -20.42
CA LEU A 50 26.06 13.48 -19.27
C LEU A 50 26.45 14.21 -17.97
N ASN A 51 27.50 15.03 -18.02
CA ASN A 51 27.93 15.83 -16.88
C ASN A 51 26.89 16.89 -16.48
N GLY A 52 26.23 17.52 -17.46
CA GLY A 52 25.14 18.47 -17.22
C GLY A 52 23.97 17.82 -16.49
N LEU A 53 23.58 16.62 -16.92
CA LEU A 53 22.53 15.81 -16.30
C LEU A 53 22.91 15.41 -14.87
N VAL A 54 24.13 14.94 -14.64
CA VAL A 54 24.63 14.61 -13.29
C VAL A 54 24.63 15.85 -12.39
N ASN A 55 25.13 16.99 -12.89
CA ASN A 55 25.19 18.24 -12.12
C ASN A 55 23.81 18.82 -11.79
N SER A 56 22.80 18.51 -12.61
CA SER A 56 21.40 18.86 -12.35
C SER A 56 20.64 17.82 -11.52
N GLY A 57 21.32 16.76 -11.05
CA GLY A 57 20.77 15.76 -10.13
C GLY A 57 20.01 14.62 -10.78
N TRP A 58 20.09 14.45 -12.11
CA TRP A 58 19.41 13.36 -12.83
C TRP A 58 19.95 11.98 -12.49
N ASP A 59 21.22 11.87 -12.12
CA ASP A 59 21.78 10.61 -11.64
C ASP A 59 20.99 10.10 -10.42
N ARG A 60 20.57 11.02 -9.55
CA ARG A 60 19.83 10.69 -8.34
C ARG A 60 18.38 10.34 -8.61
N LYS A 61 17.71 11.09 -9.48
CA LYS A 61 16.34 10.76 -9.93
C LYS A 61 16.29 9.35 -10.52
N LEU A 62 17.26 9.01 -11.38
CA LEU A 62 17.36 7.67 -11.96
C LEU A 62 17.65 6.59 -10.91
N ARG A 63 18.56 6.85 -9.96
CA ARG A 63 18.82 5.91 -8.85
C ARG A 63 17.58 5.66 -8.00
N ASN A 64 16.79 6.68 -7.70
CA ASN A 64 15.53 6.53 -6.97
C ASN A 64 14.50 5.74 -7.77
N ALA A 65 14.38 5.97 -9.08
CA ALA A 65 13.48 5.19 -9.94
C ALA A 65 13.89 3.71 -10.02
N ILE A 66 15.19 3.43 -10.13
CA ILE A 66 15.72 2.06 -10.06
C ILE A 66 15.42 1.45 -8.69
N TYR A 67 15.68 2.18 -7.61
CA TYR A 67 15.40 1.72 -6.25
C TYR A 67 13.91 1.39 -6.06
N ARG A 68 13.00 2.24 -6.54
CA ARG A 68 11.56 1.97 -6.56
C ARG A 68 11.23 0.69 -7.30
N PHE A 69 11.78 0.52 -8.51
CA PHE A 69 11.57 -0.69 -9.30
C PHE A 69 12.03 -1.95 -8.56
N LEU A 70 13.19 -1.90 -7.91
CA LEU A 70 13.71 -3.03 -7.12
C LEU A 70 12.81 -3.37 -5.92
N GLN A 71 12.20 -2.36 -5.29
CA GLN A 71 11.26 -2.55 -4.18
C GLN A 71 9.93 -3.16 -4.64
N THR A 72 9.39 -2.72 -5.78
CA THR A 72 8.10 -3.18 -6.30
C THR A 72 8.20 -4.48 -7.10
N ASN A 73 9.39 -4.82 -7.59
CA ASN A 73 9.67 -6.04 -8.34
C ASN A 73 10.79 -6.84 -7.66
N PRO A 74 10.60 -7.29 -6.40
CA PRO A 74 11.63 -8.01 -5.66
C PRO A 74 11.96 -9.31 -6.39
N LYS A 75 13.14 -9.33 -7.04
CA LYS A 75 13.70 -10.42 -7.87
C LYS A 75 12.61 -11.19 -8.61
N LEU A 76 12.26 -10.76 -9.83
CA LEU A 76 11.53 -11.62 -10.77
C LEU A 76 12.32 -12.95 -10.82
N GLN A 77 11.80 -13.98 -10.14
CA GLN A 77 12.35 -15.31 -10.22
C GLN A 77 12.09 -15.72 -11.65
N ALA A 78 13.09 -15.56 -12.52
CA ALA A 78 13.02 -16.06 -13.87
C ALA A 78 13.11 -17.58 -13.79
N PRO A 79 12.24 -18.33 -14.47
CA PRO A 79 11.21 -17.85 -15.40
C PRO A 79 9.94 -17.37 -14.69
N THR A 80 9.26 -16.35 -15.26
CA THR A 80 7.93 -15.92 -14.83
C THR A 80 7.05 -17.17 -14.67
N PRO A 81 6.48 -17.41 -13.47
CA PRO A 81 5.65 -18.57 -13.28
C PRO A 81 4.53 -18.56 -14.33
N PRO A 82 4.23 -19.70 -14.98
CA PRO A 82 3.05 -19.84 -15.83
C PRO A 82 1.81 -19.26 -15.15
N PRO A 83 0.78 -18.77 -15.88
CA PRO A 83 -0.42 -18.19 -15.27
C PRO A 83 -1.11 -19.12 -14.24
N GLU A 84 -0.97 -20.43 -14.42
CA GLU A 84 -1.40 -21.49 -13.50
C GLU A 84 -0.67 -21.51 -12.15
N HIS A 85 0.55 -20.95 -12.08
CA HIS A 85 1.40 -20.81 -10.90
C HIS A 85 1.38 -19.39 -10.30
N LEU A 86 0.70 -18.41 -10.94
CA LEU A 86 0.40 -17.11 -10.32
C LEU A 86 -0.64 -17.25 -9.19
N LYS A 87 -1.44 -18.31 -9.27
CA LYS A 87 -2.41 -18.67 -8.24
C LYS A 87 -1.79 -19.68 -7.27
N GLU A 88 -2.34 -19.70 -6.07
CA GLU A 88 -2.00 -20.63 -5.00
C GLU A 88 -1.89 -22.07 -5.54
N PRO A 89 -0.71 -22.70 -5.51
CA PRO A 89 -0.51 -24.01 -6.13
C PRO A 89 -1.37 -25.09 -5.47
N LEU A 90 -1.61 -25.00 -4.16
CA LEU A 90 -2.33 -26.01 -3.40
C LEU A 90 -3.84 -25.93 -3.65
N VAL A 91 -4.40 -26.99 -4.26
CA VAL A 91 -5.83 -27.06 -4.61
C VAL A 91 -6.76 -26.83 -3.41
N TYR A 92 -6.41 -27.38 -2.24
CA TYR A 92 -7.24 -27.23 -1.04
C TYR A 92 -7.23 -25.79 -0.52
N LEU A 93 -6.10 -25.08 -0.60
CA LEU A 93 -6.02 -23.66 -0.27
C LEU A 93 -6.80 -22.81 -1.28
N ARG A 94 -6.70 -23.09 -2.58
CA ARG A 94 -7.54 -22.42 -3.60
C ARG A 94 -9.03 -22.59 -3.34
N LYS A 95 -9.48 -23.80 -2.97
CA LYS A 95 -10.88 -24.04 -2.62
C LYS A 95 -11.31 -23.25 -1.39
N ALA A 96 -10.46 -23.21 -0.35
CA ALA A 96 -10.74 -22.45 0.86
C ALA A 96 -10.82 -20.94 0.57
N GLN A 97 -9.89 -20.41 -0.21
CA GLN A 97 -9.88 -19.03 -0.65
C GLN A 97 -11.13 -18.67 -1.46
N GLN A 98 -11.51 -19.48 -2.45
CA GLN A 98 -12.76 -19.27 -3.21
C GLN A 98 -14.00 -19.30 -2.31
N SER A 99 -13.99 -20.17 -1.29
CA SER A 99 -15.09 -20.28 -0.33
C SER A 99 -15.17 -19.04 0.57
N TRP A 100 -14.02 -18.52 0.97
CA TRP A 100 -13.89 -17.27 1.73
C TRP A 100 -14.39 -16.06 0.93
N GLU A 101 -13.93 -15.89 -0.31
CA GLU A 101 -14.35 -14.80 -1.20
C GLU A 101 -15.88 -14.86 -1.45
N LYS A 102 -16.43 -16.06 -1.69
CA LYS A 102 -17.88 -16.26 -1.82
C LYS A 102 -18.64 -15.91 -0.54
N ARG A 103 -18.10 -16.24 0.64
CA ARG A 103 -18.72 -15.91 1.94
C ARG A 103 -18.82 -14.39 2.13
N ILE A 104 -17.75 -13.65 1.82
CA ILE A 104 -17.73 -12.19 1.90
C ILE A 104 -18.81 -11.59 0.97
N LEU A 105 -18.83 -12.01 -0.30
CA LEU A 105 -19.83 -11.54 -1.27
C LEU A 105 -21.27 -11.88 -0.86
N LYS A 106 -21.50 -13.08 -0.31
CA LYS A 106 -22.82 -13.47 0.19
C LYS A 106 -23.25 -12.60 1.37
N SER A 107 -22.34 -12.32 2.30
CA SER A 107 -22.60 -11.45 3.46
C SER A 107 -22.99 -10.03 3.02
N LEU A 108 -22.23 -9.46 2.09
CA LEU A 108 -22.49 -8.15 1.51
C LEU A 108 -23.86 -8.08 0.81
N ASN A 109 -24.16 -9.05 -0.07
CA ASN A 109 -25.45 -9.10 -0.78
C ASN A 109 -26.64 -9.34 0.16
N SER A 110 -26.44 -10.15 1.22
CA SER A 110 -27.45 -10.36 2.25
C SER A 110 -27.79 -9.05 2.96
N MET A 111 -26.79 -8.24 3.29
CA MET A 111 -26.98 -6.92 3.91
C MET A 111 -27.74 -5.97 2.98
N CYS A 112 -27.39 -5.92 1.68
CA CYS A 112 -28.16 -5.15 0.69
C CYS A 112 -29.65 -5.54 0.68
N THR A 113 -29.93 -6.84 0.71
CA THR A 113 -31.30 -7.37 0.65
C THR A 113 -32.07 -7.06 1.92
N GLU A 114 -31.44 -7.26 3.09
CA GLU A 114 -32.04 -7.05 4.40
C GLU A 114 -32.36 -5.58 4.68
N LEU A 115 -31.42 -4.67 4.34
CA LEU A 115 -31.56 -3.24 4.60
C LEU A 115 -32.24 -2.49 3.45
N ASN A 116 -32.52 -3.17 2.34
CA ASN A 116 -33.02 -2.58 1.11
C ASN A 116 -32.12 -1.44 0.58
N ILE A 117 -30.80 -1.62 0.67
CA ILE A 117 -29.78 -0.67 0.23
C ILE A 117 -29.08 -1.22 -1.04
N PRO A 118 -29.03 -0.47 -2.15
CA PRO A 118 -28.31 -0.92 -3.34
C PRO A 118 -26.78 -0.89 -3.11
N LEU A 119 -26.05 -1.78 -3.77
CA LEU A 119 -24.57 -1.77 -3.74
C LEU A 119 -23.99 -0.43 -4.22
N ALA A 120 -24.58 0.14 -5.26
CA ALA A 120 -24.19 1.43 -5.81
C ALA A 120 -25.42 2.18 -6.34
N ARG A 121 -25.45 3.50 -6.14
CA ARG A 121 -26.41 4.39 -6.80
C ARG A 121 -25.76 5.73 -7.11
N LYS A 122 -26.24 6.39 -8.18
CA LYS A 122 -25.89 7.78 -8.45
C LYS A 122 -26.60 8.67 -7.42
N ARG A 123 -25.87 9.56 -6.77
CA ARG A 123 -26.45 10.55 -5.84
C ARG A 123 -27.25 11.60 -6.62
N PRO A 124 -28.40 12.06 -6.11
CA PRO A 124 -29.07 13.27 -6.59
C PRO A 124 -28.13 14.48 -6.62
N GLU A 125 -28.37 15.42 -7.54
CA GLU A 125 -27.52 16.62 -7.66
C GLU A 125 -27.49 17.49 -6.40
N LYS A 126 -28.60 17.50 -5.64
CA LYS A 126 -28.68 18.17 -4.35
C LYS A 126 -27.66 17.58 -3.37
N ASP A 127 -27.71 16.27 -3.18
CA ASP A 127 -26.81 15.54 -2.29
C ASP A 127 -25.35 15.69 -2.74
N GLN A 128 -25.07 15.69 -4.04
CA GLN A 128 -23.71 15.94 -4.56
C GLN A 128 -23.17 17.32 -4.12
N LYS A 129 -24.00 18.37 -4.18
CA LYS A 129 -23.62 19.72 -3.74
C LYS A 129 -23.40 19.79 -2.24
N GLU A 130 -24.27 19.15 -1.46
CA GLU A 130 -24.14 19.08 0.00
C GLU A 130 -22.87 18.35 0.43
N TRP A 131 -22.57 17.20 -0.20
CA TRP A 131 -21.33 16.45 0.04
C TRP A 131 -20.08 17.24 -0.37
N ALA A 132 -20.14 17.99 -1.46
CA ALA A 132 -19.03 18.84 -1.89
C ALA A 132 -18.73 19.94 -0.86
N GLN A 133 -19.77 20.55 -0.28
CA GLN A 133 -19.64 21.58 0.76
C GLN A 133 -19.09 21.01 2.07
N LYS A 134 -19.50 19.79 2.43
CA LYS A 134 -19.07 19.11 3.67
C LYS A 134 -17.81 18.26 3.52
N TRP A 135 -17.09 18.33 2.40
CA TRP A 135 -15.96 17.43 2.13
C TRP A 135 -14.86 17.47 3.22
N THR A 136 -14.68 18.62 3.88
CA THR A 136 -13.72 18.81 4.97
C THR A 136 -14.24 18.45 6.35
N GLU A 137 -15.54 18.11 6.47
CA GLU A 137 -16.27 17.91 7.71
C GLU A 137 -17.20 16.69 7.60
N LEU A 138 -16.71 15.62 6.94
CA LEU A 138 -17.45 14.39 6.65
C LEU A 138 -17.86 13.59 7.90
N GLY A 139 -17.22 13.82 9.04
CA GLY A 139 -17.53 13.22 10.33
C GLY A 139 -18.68 13.89 11.09
N ILE A 140 -19.05 15.12 10.70
CA ILE A 140 -20.18 15.89 11.26
C ILE A 140 -21.46 15.47 10.53
N ASP A 141 -22.45 14.97 11.28
CA ASP A 141 -23.73 14.46 10.75
C ASP A 141 -23.58 13.28 9.77
N GLY A 142 -22.78 12.28 10.15
CA GLY A 142 -22.64 11.03 9.39
C GLY A 142 -23.96 10.26 9.21
N PRO A 143 -24.00 9.29 8.27
CA PRO A 143 -25.19 8.48 8.03
C PRO A 143 -25.60 7.70 9.29
N ASP A 144 -26.86 7.26 9.38
CA ASP A 144 -27.26 6.29 10.40
C ASP A 144 -26.61 4.93 10.10
N LEU A 145 -25.74 4.49 11.01
CA LEU A 145 -24.96 3.27 10.91
C LEU A 145 -25.44 2.19 11.88
N SER A 146 -26.61 2.37 12.51
CA SER A 146 -27.14 1.46 13.53
C SER A 146 -27.34 0.03 12.99
N GLN A 147 -27.85 -0.08 11.77
CA GLN A 147 -28.11 -1.36 11.09
C GLN A 147 -26.91 -1.87 10.28
N ILE A 148 -25.89 -1.04 10.07
CA ILE A 148 -24.69 -1.42 9.32
C ILE A 148 -23.74 -2.21 10.22
N ARG A 149 -23.50 -3.46 9.84
CA ARG A 149 -22.57 -4.38 10.52
C ARG A 149 -21.35 -4.65 9.63
N PRO A 150 -20.16 -4.91 10.21
CA PRO A 150 -19.01 -5.34 9.43
C PRO A 150 -19.32 -6.61 8.62
N VAL A 151 -18.78 -6.70 7.41
CA VAL A 151 -18.98 -7.87 6.53
C VAL A 151 -18.18 -9.07 7.03
N TYR A 152 -16.97 -8.82 7.53
CA TYR A 152 -16.06 -9.78 8.14
C TYR A 152 -15.03 -9.05 9.03
N ALA A 153 -14.40 -9.79 9.94
CA ALA A 153 -13.34 -9.31 10.83
C ALA A 153 -12.11 -10.25 10.80
N PRO A 154 -10.95 -9.83 11.34
CA PRO A 154 -9.76 -10.69 11.41
C PRO A 154 -10.00 -12.03 12.11
N LYS A 155 -10.93 -12.06 13.09
CA LYS A 155 -11.35 -13.30 13.77
C LYS A 155 -11.99 -14.30 12.80
N ASP A 156 -12.88 -13.84 11.90
CA ASP A 156 -13.51 -14.73 10.90
C ASP A 156 -12.46 -15.37 9.99
N PHE A 157 -11.44 -14.60 9.62
CA PHE A 157 -10.33 -15.10 8.81
C PHE A 157 -9.48 -16.13 9.57
N LEU A 158 -9.20 -15.87 10.86
CA LEU A 158 -8.52 -16.82 11.73
C LEU A 158 -9.30 -18.14 11.86
N GLU A 159 -10.62 -18.09 12.00
CA GLU A 159 -11.48 -19.28 12.02
C GLU A 159 -11.38 -20.09 10.72
N VAL A 160 -11.31 -19.42 9.57
CA VAL A 160 -11.07 -20.10 8.28
C VAL A 160 -9.71 -20.78 8.26
N ILE A 161 -8.66 -20.11 8.73
CA ILE A 161 -7.30 -20.69 8.80
C ILE A 161 -7.27 -21.90 9.72
N ILE A 162 -7.88 -21.82 10.91
CA ILE A 162 -7.95 -22.94 11.86
C ILE A 162 -8.72 -24.12 11.25
N GLY A 163 -9.75 -23.84 10.45
CA GLY A 163 -10.53 -24.86 9.74
C GLY A 163 -9.84 -25.49 8.53
N LEU A 164 -8.67 -25.00 8.10
CA LEU A 164 -7.94 -25.56 6.96
C LEU A 164 -7.38 -26.94 7.32
N GLN A 165 -7.86 -27.97 6.62
CA GLN A 165 -7.31 -29.32 6.72
C GLN A 165 -6.34 -29.58 5.57
N ASN A 166 -5.11 -29.95 5.90
CA ASN A 166 -4.15 -30.41 4.91
C ASN A 166 -4.51 -31.85 4.49
N PRO A 167 -4.77 -32.13 3.20
CA PRO A 167 -5.09 -33.49 2.73
C PRO A 167 -4.00 -34.54 3.04
N ASN A 168 -2.75 -34.11 3.22
CA ASN A 168 -1.64 -34.99 3.60
C ASN A 168 -1.64 -35.33 5.10
N TYR A 169 -2.52 -34.72 5.89
CA TYR A 169 -2.70 -35.02 7.29
C TYR A 169 -3.76 -36.13 7.45
N HIS A 170 -3.30 -37.38 7.44
CA HIS A 170 -4.12 -38.52 7.84
C HIS A 170 -4.13 -38.61 9.37
N GLY A 171 -5.14 -38.03 10.02
CA GLY A 171 -5.34 -38.19 11.45
C GLY A 171 -5.58 -39.66 11.80
N SER A 172 -4.65 -40.29 12.50
CA SER A 172 -4.94 -41.53 13.23
C SER A 172 -5.85 -41.20 14.41
N ASP A 173 -6.97 -41.90 14.58
CA ASP A 173 -8.01 -41.73 15.62
C ASP A 173 -7.53 -41.88 17.08
N THR A 174 -6.22 -41.93 17.34
CA THR A 174 -5.66 -41.93 18.70
C THR A 174 -5.51 -40.51 19.24
N PRO A 175 -6.14 -40.16 20.37
CA PRO A 175 -6.03 -38.84 21.01
C PRO A 175 -4.66 -38.70 21.72
N GLY A 176 -3.61 -38.43 20.95
CA GLY A 176 -2.27 -38.10 21.46
C GLY A 176 -2.00 -36.59 21.46
N PHE A 177 -0.95 -36.15 22.17
CA PHE A 177 -0.50 -34.75 22.30
C PHE A 177 -0.32 -33.98 20.97
N TYR A 178 -0.27 -34.69 19.84
CA TYR A 178 -0.20 -34.15 18.48
C TYR A 178 -1.45 -33.37 18.04
N HIS A 179 -2.59 -33.53 18.75
CA HIS A 179 -3.83 -32.80 18.47
C HIS A 179 -3.81 -31.32 18.87
N LEU A 180 -2.81 -30.88 19.64
CA LEU A 180 -2.80 -29.51 20.14
C LEU A 180 -2.21 -28.51 19.14
N TRP A 181 -1.39 -28.96 18.18
CA TRP A 181 -0.68 -28.08 17.26
C TRP A 181 -0.55 -28.76 15.90
N GLY A 182 -1.44 -28.43 14.95
CA GLY A 182 -1.29 -28.71 13.51
C GLY A 182 -0.10 -27.98 12.86
N ILE A 183 0.99 -27.84 13.59
CA ILE A 183 2.22 -27.18 13.18
C ILE A 183 3.23 -28.29 12.98
N VAL A 184 3.51 -28.59 11.71
CA VAL A 184 4.77 -29.26 11.35
C VAL A 184 5.88 -28.43 12.02
N GLN A 185 6.51 -28.95 13.06
CA GLN A 185 7.69 -28.32 13.63
C GLN A 185 8.84 -28.57 12.66
N VAL A 186 8.92 -27.71 11.63
CA VAL A 186 10.11 -27.62 10.80
C VAL A 186 11.19 -27.01 11.70
N PRO A 187 12.30 -27.72 12.01
CA PRO A 187 13.40 -27.13 12.74
C PRO A 187 14.04 -26.08 11.83
N LEU A 188 13.54 -24.85 11.92
CA LEU A 188 14.15 -23.71 11.29
C LEU A 188 15.37 -23.35 12.12
N LYS A 189 16.54 -23.25 11.49
CA LYS A 189 17.72 -22.68 12.13
C LYS A 189 17.38 -21.24 12.51
N VAL A 190 17.11 -21.02 13.79
CA VAL A 190 16.92 -19.68 14.36
C VAL A 190 18.28 -19.13 14.77
N LYS A 191 18.41 -17.82 14.70
CA LYS A 191 19.63 -17.15 15.16
C LYS A 191 19.71 -17.23 16.67
N ASP A 192 20.90 -17.48 17.19
CA ASP A 192 21.14 -17.34 18.62
C ASP A 192 21.14 -15.86 19.06
N ILE A 193 21.19 -15.62 20.37
CA ILE A 193 21.14 -14.26 20.90
C ILE A 193 22.32 -13.38 20.44
N ASP A 194 23.49 -13.97 20.20
CA ASP A 194 24.67 -13.23 19.79
C ASP A 194 24.64 -12.91 18.29
N GLU A 195 24.13 -13.84 17.47
CA GLU A 195 23.79 -13.61 16.07
C GLU A 195 22.70 -12.54 15.92
N LEU A 196 21.70 -12.52 16.81
CA LEU A 196 20.68 -11.47 16.84
C LEU A 196 21.26 -10.11 17.26
N ARG A 197 22.10 -10.06 18.30
CA ARG A 197 22.79 -8.83 18.73
C ARG A 197 23.67 -8.26 17.62
N LEU A 198 24.37 -9.12 16.90
CA LEU A 198 25.18 -8.71 15.76
C LEU A 198 24.31 -8.20 14.60
N GLN A 199 23.21 -8.89 14.30
CA GLN A 199 22.28 -8.46 13.25
C GLN A 199 21.60 -7.12 13.56
N TYR A 200 21.29 -6.88 14.83
CA TYR A 200 20.52 -5.72 15.29
C TYR A 200 21.37 -4.75 16.11
N SER A 201 22.68 -4.69 15.84
CA SER A 201 23.63 -3.81 16.55
C SER A 201 23.23 -2.34 16.49
N ASP A 202 22.56 -1.93 15.40
CA ASP A 202 22.05 -0.57 15.20
C ASP A 202 20.90 -0.19 16.15
N MET A 203 20.25 -1.18 16.77
CA MET A 203 19.22 -1.01 17.81
C MET A 203 19.77 -1.26 19.22
N SER A 204 21.10 -1.34 19.38
CA SER A 204 21.70 -1.52 20.70
C SER A 204 21.38 -0.34 21.63
N ILE A 205 21.38 -0.59 22.94
CA ILE A 205 21.10 0.41 23.98
C ILE A 205 22.06 1.62 23.96
N ASN A 206 23.22 1.46 23.31
CA ASN A 206 24.21 2.52 23.15
C ASN A 206 23.93 3.43 21.94
N GLN A 207 22.83 3.19 21.22
CA GLN A 207 22.40 3.97 20.07
C GLN A 207 21.10 4.69 20.42
N CYS A 208 21.16 6.02 20.49
CA CYS A 208 19.96 6.82 20.75
C CYS A 208 18.93 6.67 19.61
N GLN A 209 17.65 6.59 19.98
CA GLN A 209 16.51 6.43 19.08
C GLN A 209 15.46 7.52 19.30
N SER A 210 14.94 8.07 18.20
CA SER A 210 13.82 9.02 18.26
C SER A 210 12.54 8.29 18.68
N GLY A 211 11.79 8.85 19.63
CA GLY A 211 10.61 8.27 20.27
C GLY A 211 10.87 7.45 21.54
N ILE A 212 12.14 7.25 21.92
CA ILE A 212 12.55 6.52 23.14
C ILE A 212 13.47 7.39 23.99
N ASP A 213 14.59 7.85 23.41
CA ASP A 213 15.65 8.58 24.12
C ASP A 213 15.47 10.11 24.05
N ASP A 214 14.35 10.56 23.49
CA ASP A 214 13.89 11.95 23.46
C ASP A 214 13.01 12.33 24.68
N ALA A 215 12.79 11.39 25.61
CA ALA A 215 12.11 11.62 26.88
C ALA A 215 12.98 12.41 27.90
N GLN A 216 12.29 13.09 28.83
CA GLN A 216 12.76 14.24 29.63
C GLN A 216 13.99 14.03 30.54
N ASP A 217 14.51 12.81 30.69
CA ASP A 217 15.56 12.48 31.65
C ASP A 217 17.00 12.60 31.09
N ILE A 218 17.14 12.80 29.78
CA ILE A 218 18.39 13.12 29.07
C ILE A 218 18.27 14.57 28.57
N PRO A 219 19.35 15.34 28.33
CA PRO A 219 19.27 16.62 27.61
C PRO A 219 18.73 16.41 26.18
N SER A 220 17.43 16.16 26.05
CA SER A 220 16.77 15.64 24.86
C SER A 220 16.86 16.62 23.69
N GLU A 221 16.99 17.91 24.05
CA GLU A 221 17.22 19.02 23.13
C GLU A 221 18.47 18.82 22.26
N LEU A 222 19.58 18.27 22.76
CA LEU A 222 20.80 18.15 21.94
C LEU A 222 20.64 17.04 20.89
N PHE A 223 20.18 15.86 21.30
CA PHE A 223 19.98 14.73 20.38
C PHE A 223 18.90 15.03 19.34
N GLU A 224 17.75 15.55 19.75
CA GLU A 224 16.67 15.89 18.83
C GLU A 224 17.12 16.94 17.82
N GLN A 225 17.78 18.02 18.26
CA GLN A 225 18.28 19.05 17.37
C GLN A 225 19.32 18.51 16.37
N GLU A 226 20.22 17.64 16.80
CA GLU A 226 21.19 17.00 15.90
C GLU A 226 20.52 16.07 14.90
N ARG A 227 19.52 15.28 15.34
CA ARG A 227 18.71 14.41 14.46
C ARG A 227 17.95 15.24 13.44
N VAL A 228 17.36 16.36 13.83
CA VAL A 228 16.69 17.32 12.93
C VAL A 228 17.68 17.91 11.92
N LYS A 229 18.86 18.34 12.36
CA LYS A 229 19.91 18.86 11.44
C LYS A 229 20.36 17.80 10.44
N LEU A 230 20.58 16.57 10.89
CA LEU A 230 20.94 15.45 10.00
C LEU A 230 19.80 15.10 9.05
N GLY A 231 18.56 15.04 9.55
CA GLY A 231 17.35 14.77 8.76
C GLY A 231 17.16 15.78 7.63
N LYS A 232 17.42 17.08 7.87
CA LYS A 232 17.43 18.10 6.81
C LYS A 232 18.43 17.77 5.70
N LYS A 233 19.66 17.35 6.05
CA LYS A 233 20.68 16.95 5.06
C LYS A 233 20.23 15.71 4.26
N VAL A 234 19.60 14.74 4.92
CA VAL A 234 19.06 13.54 4.27
C VAL A 234 17.94 13.90 3.30
N ILE A 235 17.00 14.75 3.72
CA ILE A 235 15.92 15.25 2.86
C ILE A 235 16.50 16.01 1.66
N SER A 236 17.44 16.93 1.87
CA SER A 236 18.11 17.66 0.79
C SER A 236 18.89 16.74 -0.14
N ALA A 237 19.37 15.59 0.35
CA ALA A 237 20.00 14.60 -0.50
C ALA A 237 19.00 13.95 -1.45
N ASN A 238 17.70 13.87 -1.13
CA ASN A 238 16.66 13.24 -1.97
C ASN A 238 17.06 11.84 -2.49
N HIS A 239 17.50 10.98 -1.57
CA HIS A 239 17.99 9.64 -1.89
C HIS A 239 17.30 8.60 -1.02
N GLY A 240 16.42 7.79 -1.62
CA GLY A 240 15.54 6.86 -0.89
C GLY A 240 16.27 5.91 0.07
N PRO A 241 17.34 5.21 -0.38
CA PRO A 241 18.14 4.35 0.50
C PRO A 241 18.76 5.10 1.69
N LEU A 242 19.20 6.35 1.49
CA LEU A 242 19.75 7.16 2.59
C LEU A 242 18.67 7.57 3.59
N ALA A 243 17.48 7.92 3.10
CA ALA A 243 16.32 8.21 3.95
C ALA A 243 15.88 6.97 4.75
N GLN A 244 15.97 5.78 4.15
CA GLN A 244 15.68 4.51 4.82
C GLN A 244 16.71 4.24 5.94
N GLU A 245 18.00 4.34 5.63
CA GLU A 245 19.07 4.17 6.64
C GLU A 245 18.93 5.15 7.80
N PHE A 246 18.63 6.43 7.51
CA PHE A 246 18.39 7.43 8.54
C PHE A 246 17.21 7.07 9.46
N SER A 247 16.12 6.55 8.87
CA SER A 247 14.86 6.27 9.58
C SER A 247 14.89 5.01 10.43
N LYS A 248 15.91 4.15 10.31
CA LYS A 248 16.07 2.94 11.16
C LYS A 248 16.11 3.24 12.66
N LYS A 249 16.55 4.44 13.06
CA LYS A 249 16.62 4.90 14.46
C LYS A 249 15.47 5.84 14.84
N GLY A 250 14.35 5.73 14.14
CA GLY A 250 13.24 6.67 14.22
C GLY A 250 13.51 7.96 13.44
N CYS A 251 12.47 8.76 13.24
CA CYS A 251 12.56 10.05 12.55
C CYS A 251 11.77 11.14 13.29
N PRO A 252 12.25 12.40 13.28
CA PRO A 252 11.50 13.51 13.82
C PRO A 252 10.12 13.64 13.17
N THR A 253 9.07 13.85 13.97
CA THR A 253 7.67 13.93 13.50
C THR A 253 7.47 14.95 12.39
N SER A 254 8.13 16.11 12.49
CA SER A 254 8.05 17.20 11.49
C SER A 254 8.62 16.85 10.11
N MET A 255 9.39 15.76 10.00
CA MET A 255 10.07 15.34 8.77
C MET A 255 9.54 14.04 8.19
N ARG A 256 8.69 13.34 8.93
CA ARG A 256 8.30 11.96 8.63
C ARG A 256 7.62 11.83 7.28
N ALA A 257 6.67 12.71 6.96
CA ALA A 257 5.98 12.70 5.68
C ALA A 257 6.97 12.78 4.51
N THR A 258 7.90 13.74 4.55
CA THR A 258 8.91 13.91 3.50
C THR A 258 9.87 12.72 3.41
N LEU A 259 10.31 12.18 4.55
CA LEU A 259 11.20 11.00 4.58
C LEU A 259 10.51 9.76 4.03
N TRP A 260 9.23 9.53 4.36
CA TRP A 260 8.45 8.42 3.83
C TRP A 260 8.26 8.51 2.32
N CYS A 261 7.94 9.70 1.79
CA CYS A 261 7.89 9.93 0.35
C CYS A 261 9.23 9.56 -0.32
N GLN A 262 10.36 9.94 0.28
CA GLN A 262 11.69 9.57 -0.25
C GLN A 262 11.96 8.06 -0.16
N ILE A 263 11.62 7.42 0.97
CA ILE A 263 11.82 5.97 1.19
C ILE A 263 11.00 5.13 0.21
N LEU A 264 9.78 5.56 -0.09
CA LEU A 264 8.88 4.92 -1.06
C LEU A 264 9.15 5.40 -2.49
N ALA A 265 10.07 6.34 -2.68
CA ALA A 265 10.36 7.00 -3.94
C ALA A 265 9.08 7.48 -4.65
N ILE A 266 8.20 8.15 -3.88
CA ILE A 266 6.96 8.78 -4.35
C ILE A 266 7.22 10.27 -4.46
N GLU A 267 6.96 10.83 -5.64
CA GLU A 267 6.83 12.27 -5.85
C GLU A 267 5.37 12.51 -6.23
N VAL A 268 4.71 13.45 -5.56
CA VAL A 268 3.33 13.84 -5.89
C VAL A 268 3.40 14.96 -6.91
N ASP A 269 2.82 14.76 -8.08
CA ASP A 269 2.76 15.76 -9.14
C ASP A 269 1.33 16.24 -9.42
N GLU A 270 1.17 17.14 -10.40
CA GLU A 270 -0.14 17.68 -10.79
C GLU A 270 -1.08 16.60 -11.35
N ILE A 271 -0.55 15.53 -11.96
CA ILE A 271 -1.34 14.41 -12.47
C ILE A 271 -1.95 13.63 -11.30
N ASP A 272 -1.16 13.40 -10.24
CA ASP A 272 -1.63 12.75 -9.02
C ASP A 272 -2.73 13.56 -8.33
N ILE A 273 -2.57 14.89 -8.25
CA ILE A 273 -3.58 15.80 -7.68
C ILE A 273 -4.88 15.75 -8.50
N LEU A 274 -4.77 15.81 -9.83
CA LEU A 274 -5.93 15.70 -10.73
C LEU A 274 -6.62 14.33 -10.62
N TYR A 275 -5.84 13.26 -10.48
CA TYR A 275 -6.37 11.92 -10.30
C TYR A 275 -7.14 11.79 -8.98
N TYR A 276 -6.60 12.34 -7.89
CA TYR A 276 -7.32 12.40 -6.62
C TYR A 276 -8.61 13.21 -6.71
N GLU A 277 -8.60 14.39 -7.36
CA GLU A 277 -9.83 15.19 -7.56
C GLU A 277 -10.87 14.46 -8.43
N GLN A 278 -10.44 13.65 -9.39
CA GLN A 278 -11.32 12.77 -10.15
C GLN A 278 -11.94 11.69 -9.25
N LEU A 279 -11.14 11.04 -8.40
CA LEU A 279 -11.65 10.03 -7.45
C LEU A 279 -12.63 10.65 -6.46
N LYS A 280 -12.31 11.82 -5.90
CA LYS A 280 -13.23 12.60 -5.07
C LYS A 280 -14.52 12.94 -5.81
N THR A 281 -14.45 13.36 -7.07
CA THR A 281 -15.65 13.58 -7.89
C THR A 281 -16.50 12.31 -8.02
N ASN A 282 -15.87 11.15 -8.20
CA ASN A 282 -16.57 9.86 -8.22
C ASN A 282 -17.21 9.54 -6.86
N VAL A 283 -16.52 9.86 -5.75
CA VAL A 283 -17.08 9.76 -4.39
C VAL A 283 -18.30 10.65 -4.27
N LEU A 284 -18.30 11.90 -4.77
CA LEU A 284 -19.46 12.80 -4.69
C LEU A 284 -20.64 12.26 -5.53
N GLN A 285 -20.37 11.80 -6.75
CA GLN A 285 -21.40 11.36 -7.69
C GLN A 285 -22.06 10.03 -7.34
N HIS A 286 -21.32 9.09 -6.72
CA HIS A 286 -21.78 7.72 -6.52
C HIS A 286 -21.65 7.28 -5.07
N GLU A 287 -22.79 6.86 -4.52
CA GLU A 287 -22.88 6.27 -3.20
C GLU A 287 -22.72 4.76 -3.33
N LEU A 288 -21.80 4.21 -2.55
CA LEU A 288 -21.53 2.78 -2.49
C LEU A 288 -21.88 2.27 -1.08
N LEU A 289 -22.43 1.06 -0.97
CA LEU A 289 -22.62 0.41 0.35
C LEU A 289 -21.32 0.36 1.15
N VAL A 290 -20.17 0.17 0.49
CA VAL A 290 -18.88 0.18 1.19
C VAL A 290 -18.53 1.52 1.83
N ASP A 291 -19.16 2.64 1.43
CA ASP A 291 -19.01 3.92 2.13
C ASP A 291 -19.52 3.78 3.56
N SER A 292 -20.71 3.22 3.74
CA SER A 292 -21.28 2.97 5.07
C SER A 292 -20.43 2.01 5.90
N LEU A 293 -19.80 1.02 5.27
CA LEU A 293 -18.85 0.12 5.96
C LEU A 293 -17.61 0.88 6.43
N LEU A 294 -17.04 1.75 5.60
CA LEU A 294 -15.89 2.58 5.96
C LEU A 294 -16.25 3.58 7.07
N TYR A 295 -17.40 4.25 6.96
CA TYR A 295 -17.95 5.10 8.03
C TYR A 295 -18.09 4.35 9.35
N LYS A 296 -18.70 3.16 9.31
CA LYS A 296 -18.83 2.32 10.51
C LYS A 296 -17.48 1.98 11.10
N ASP A 297 -16.52 1.61 10.25
CA ASP A 297 -15.20 1.19 10.71
C ASP A 297 -14.43 2.34 11.37
N VAL A 298 -14.34 3.51 10.73
CA VAL A 298 -13.70 4.70 11.31
C VAL A 298 -14.35 5.10 12.63
N LYS A 299 -15.69 5.07 12.74
CA LYS A 299 -16.41 5.35 13.99
C LYS A 299 -16.15 4.31 15.10
N LEU A 300 -15.79 3.07 14.74
CA LEU A 300 -15.48 2.04 15.73
C LEU A 300 -14.01 2.08 16.16
N THR A 301 -13.10 2.44 15.25
CA THR A 301 -11.66 2.30 15.47
C THR A 301 -10.93 3.61 15.71
N ALA A 302 -11.26 4.68 14.97
CA ALA A 302 -10.51 5.94 15.03
C ALA A 302 -11.12 6.94 16.02
N THR A 303 -12.44 7.08 16.04
CA THR A 303 -13.09 8.08 16.92
C THR A 303 -13.10 7.69 18.39
N ASN A 304 -12.87 6.41 18.69
CA ASN A 304 -12.73 5.91 20.05
C ASN A 304 -11.26 5.92 20.53
N ASP A 305 -10.34 6.43 19.73
CA ASP A 305 -8.92 6.49 20.04
C ASP A 305 -8.50 7.96 20.31
N ASP A 306 -7.92 8.19 21.50
CA ASP A 306 -7.50 9.52 21.96
C ASP A 306 -6.47 10.20 21.05
N GLN A 307 -5.74 9.43 20.23
CA GLN A 307 -4.73 9.95 19.32
C GLN A 307 -5.28 10.21 17.91
N TYR A 308 -6.35 9.52 17.50
CA TYR A 308 -6.81 9.53 16.12
C TYR A 308 -8.17 10.19 15.89
N PHE A 309 -8.94 10.50 16.94
CA PHE A 309 -10.26 11.12 16.78
C PHE A 309 -10.23 12.42 15.97
N VAL A 310 -9.15 13.21 16.07
CA VAL A 310 -8.96 14.47 15.32
C VAL A 310 -8.75 14.27 13.82
N PHE A 311 -8.44 13.05 13.38
CA PHE A 311 -8.17 12.72 11.98
C PHE A 311 -9.34 12.00 11.29
N GLU A 312 -10.51 11.95 11.93
CA GLU A 312 -11.70 11.29 11.39
C GLU A 312 -12.00 11.74 9.94
N ASP A 313 -12.08 13.05 9.68
CA ASP A 313 -12.39 13.59 8.36
C ASP A 313 -11.32 13.21 7.32
N PHE A 314 -10.05 13.26 7.72
CA PHE A 314 -8.93 12.87 6.87
C PHE A 314 -8.99 11.38 6.48
N LEU A 315 -9.39 10.51 7.41
CA LEU A 315 -9.56 9.09 7.10
C LEU A 315 -10.65 8.88 6.04
N TYR A 316 -11.77 9.62 6.09
CA TYR A 316 -12.79 9.54 5.03
C TYR A 316 -12.28 10.06 3.68
N GLN A 317 -11.54 11.17 3.69
CA GLN A 317 -10.94 11.76 2.49
C GLN A 317 -9.92 10.83 1.83
N VAL A 318 -9.33 9.88 2.56
CA VAL A 318 -8.43 8.86 1.99
C VAL A 318 -9.19 7.60 1.60
N LEU A 319 -9.98 7.05 2.50
CA LEU A 319 -10.61 5.73 2.34
C LEU A 319 -11.74 5.73 1.31
N LEU A 320 -12.50 6.82 1.19
CA LEU A 320 -13.57 6.92 0.20
C LEU A 320 -13.00 6.98 -1.23
N PRO A 321 -12.05 7.86 -1.59
CA PRO A 321 -11.38 7.81 -2.89
C PRO A 321 -10.69 6.47 -3.16
N PHE A 322 -10.04 5.88 -2.14
CA PHE A 322 -9.41 4.56 -2.27
C PHE A 322 -10.39 3.47 -2.75
N SER A 323 -11.64 3.48 -2.29
CA SER A 323 -12.63 2.50 -2.74
C SER A 323 -13.04 2.65 -4.21
N ARG A 324 -12.75 3.81 -4.83
CA ARG A 324 -13.01 4.11 -6.25
C ARG A 324 -11.79 3.89 -7.15
N ASP A 325 -10.62 3.74 -6.57
CA ASP A 325 -9.35 3.67 -7.30
C ASP A 325 -9.19 2.32 -8.02
N THR A 326 -9.44 2.32 -9.33
CA THR A 326 -9.29 1.12 -10.17
C THR A 326 -7.83 0.74 -10.42
N HIS A 327 -6.85 1.60 -10.12
CA HIS A 327 -5.44 1.25 -10.21
C HIS A 327 -5.08 0.12 -9.25
N VAL A 328 -5.76 0.05 -8.10
CA VAL A 328 -5.60 -1.00 -7.09
C VAL A 328 -5.87 -2.40 -7.66
N LEU A 329 -6.68 -2.50 -8.72
CA LEU A 329 -6.99 -3.79 -9.37
C LEU A 329 -5.74 -4.50 -9.92
N LYS A 330 -4.68 -3.77 -10.27
CA LYS A 330 -3.42 -4.36 -10.75
C LYS A 330 -2.75 -5.26 -9.72
N HIS A 331 -3.04 -5.09 -8.43
CA HIS A 331 -2.49 -5.97 -7.39
C HIS A 331 -2.99 -7.40 -7.52
N PHE A 332 -4.18 -7.62 -8.10
CA PHE A 332 -4.75 -8.95 -8.35
C PHE A 332 -4.06 -9.69 -9.50
N ASP A 333 -3.26 -9.02 -10.34
CA ASP A 333 -2.53 -9.66 -11.43
C ASP A 333 -1.37 -10.55 -10.93
N TYR A 334 -0.86 -10.23 -9.74
CA TYR A 334 0.33 -10.88 -9.16
C TYR A 334 0.05 -11.59 -7.83
N ASN A 335 -1.22 -11.70 -7.44
CA ASN A 335 -1.62 -12.43 -6.25
C ASN A 335 -2.69 -13.48 -6.61
N SER A 336 -3.02 -14.34 -5.64
CA SER A 336 -4.01 -15.41 -5.86
C SER A 336 -5.46 -14.96 -5.70
N ALA A 337 -5.70 -13.77 -5.14
CA ALA A 337 -7.01 -13.19 -4.89
C ALA A 337 -7.76 -12.87 -6.19
N SER A 338 -9.08 -12.95 -6.13
CA SER A 338 -9.94 -12.50 -7.23
C SER A 338 -10.71 -11.25 -6.80
N PRO A 339 -10.75 -10.18 -7.61
CA PRO A 339 -11.53 -9.01 -7.25
C PRO A 339 -13.02 -9.38 -7.22
N PRO A 340 -13.76 -8.95 -6.17
CA PRO A 340 -15.18 -9.16 -6.05
C PRO A 340 -15.93 -8.52 -7.22
N LYS A 341 -16.89 -9.26 -7.78
CA LYS A 341 -17.75 -8.80 -8.87
C LYS A 341 -19.19 -8.65 -8.40
N SER A 342 -19.87 -7.69 -8.99
CA SER A 342 -21.33 -7.52 -8.91
C SER A 342 -21.91 -7.41 -10.32
N TYR A 343 -23.23 -7.53 -10.45
CA TYR A 343 -23.93 -7.45 -11.73
C TYR A 343 -24.79 -6.19 -11.78
N ILE A 344 -24.85 -5.57 -12.95
CA ILE A 344 -25.80 -4.48 -13.20
C ILE A 344 -27.23 -4.96 -12.92
N ARG A 345 -28.04 -4.11 -12.30
CA ARG A 345 -29.41 -4.43 -11.88
C ARG A 345 -30.21 -5.04 -13.04
N GLY A 346 -30.79 -6.22 -12.82
CA GLY A 346 -31.58 -6.95 -13.81
C GLY A 346 -30.78 -7.82 -14.79
N ARG A 347 -29.45 -7.91 -14.63
CA ARG A 347 -28.54 -8.70 -15.48
C ARG A 347 -27.75 -9.76 -14.68
N LEU A 348 -28.34 -10.27 -13.61
CA LEU A 348 -27.68 -11.23 -12.72
C LEU A 348 -27.25 -12.49 -13.47
N GLY A 349 -26.00 -12.90 -13.31
CA GLY A 349 -25.44 -14.11 -13.93
C GLY A 349 -24.99 -13.96 -15.38
N MET A 350 -25.10 -12.75 -15.95
CA MET A 350 -24.60 -12.44 -17.29
C MET A 350 -23.19 -11.82 -17.18
N GLU A 351 -22.15 -12.58 -17.50
CA GLU A 351 -20.74 -12.15 -17.31
C GLU A 351 -20.38 -10.84 -18.03
N GLU A 352 -21.01 -10.56 -19.17
CA GLU A 352 -20.84 -9.30 -19.91
C GLU A 352 -21.31 -8.05 -19.12
N PHE A 353 -22.14 -8.25 -18.10
CA PHE A 353 -22.65 -7.20 -17.21
C PHE A 353 -22.05 -7.29 -15.79
N ALA A 354 -21.01 -8.11 -15.60
CA ALA A 354 -20.27 -8.18 -14.36
C ALA A 354 -19.27 -7.03 -14.26
N VAL A 355 -19.28 -6.32 -13.13
CA VAL A 355 -18.38 -5.20 -12.83
C VAL A 355 -17.69 -5.44 -11.48
N ASN A 356 -16.45 -4.99 -11.34
CA ASN A 356 -15.76 -5.08 -10.06
C ASN A 356 -16.45 -4.18 -9.03
N TYR A 357 -16.65 -4.70 -7.82
CA TYR A 357 -17.30 -3.97 -6.74
C TYR A 357 -16.62 -4.24 -5.39
N PRO A 358 -16.14 -3.20 -4.67
CA PRO A 358 -16.05 -1.80 -5.11
C PRO A 358 -15.16 -1.64 -6.34
N PRO A 359 -15.10 -0.46 -6.98
CA PRO A 359 -14.26 -0.26 -8.16
C PRO A 359 -12.79 -0.68 -7.96
N ASN A 360 -12.24 -0.54 -6.75
CA ASN A 360 -10.88 -0.96 -6.41
C ASN A 360 -10.72 -2.48 -6.15
N GLY A 361 -11.82 -3.24 -6.07
CA GLY A 361 -11.82 -4.67 -5.78
C GLY A 361 -11.59 -5.04 -4.31
N VAL A 362 -11.70 -4.11 -3.36
CA VAL A 362 -11.45 -4.38 -1.93
C VAL A 362 -12.70 -4.12 -1.10
N ILE A 363 -13.26 -5.17 -0.50
CA ILE A 363 -14.35 -5.04 0.48
C ILE A 363 -13.70 -4.81 1.86
N PRO A 364 -13.98 -3.68 2.53
CA PRO A 364 -13.36 -3.36 3.81
C PRO A 364 -13.81 -4.33 4.90
N PHE A 365 -12.86 -4.74 5.75
CA PHE A 365 -13.10 -5.52 6.95
C PHE A 365 -13.15 -4.64 8.19
N HIS A 366 -13.56 -5.22 9.31
CA HIS A 366 -13.48 -4.52 10.59
C HIS A 366 -12.02 -4.29 11.03
N GLY A 367 -11.60 -3.03 11.19
CA GLY A 367 -10.22 -2.64 11.43
C GLY A 367 -9.48 -2.17 10.19
N PHE A 368 -10.16 -2.03 9.04
CA PHE A 368 -9.56 -1.56 7.81
C PHE A 368 -9.01 -0.13 7.92
N ALA A 369 -9.71 0.76 8.63
CA ALA A 369 -9.28 2.13 8.85
C ALA A 369 -7.96 2.25 9.63
N MET A 370 -7.57 1.23 10.40
CA MET A 370 -6.30 1.20 11.13
C MET A 370 -5.08 1.29 10.20
N TYR A 371 -5.23 0.86 8.94
CA TYR A 371 -4.16 1.00 7.94
C TYR A 371 -3.97 2.45 7.47
N GLY A 372 -4.96 3.31 7.65
CA GLY A 372 -4.83 4.75 7.47
C GLY A 372 -4.22 5.48 8.67
N MET A 373 -4.04 4.79 9.80
CA MET A 373 -3.57 5.35 11.07
C MET A 373 -2.06 5.12 11.33
N TYR A 374 -1.31 4.59 10.36
CA TYR A 374 0.12 4.36 10.58
C TYR A 374 0.89 5.68 10.78
N ARG A 375 1.63 5.74 11.90
CA ARG A 375 2.34 6.91 12.43
C ARG A 375 3.68 7.20 11.80
#